data_AF-A0A4Q3KQZ8-F1
#
_entry.id   AF-A0A4Q3KQZ8-F1
#
_cell.length_a   1.000
_cell.length_b   1.000
_cell.length_c   1.000
_cell.angle_alpha   90.00
_cell.angle_beta   90.00
_cell.angle_gamma   90.00
#
_symmetry.space_group_name_H-M   'P 1'
#
loop_
_entity.id
_entity.type
_entity.pdbx_description
1 polymer ?
#
loop_
_entity_poly.entity_id
_entity_poly.type
_entity_poly.pdbx_seq_one_letter_code
_entity_poly.pdbx_strand_id
1 'polypeptide(L)'
;MEDATLVTGIETHRFTAGYDLTLLGLYKAGMLRPCVVDRGFLSNVVFDLMQDRISEQQAEGYVRFLASHDLLRNVTMLHVLGRDIPDERNKDRWAFLEAPRYASLYARYAALAQELEPSLELLDFQNNFDDDSWQRFMNLFDWQQTPNGAV
;
A
#
# COMPACT_ATOMS: atom_id res chain seq x y z
N MET A 1 5.46 30.41 -23.86
CA MET A 1 5.37 29.86 -22.50
C MET A 1 4.35 28.74 -22.63
N GLU A 2 4.83 27.53 -22.88
CA GLU A 2 3.95 26.37 -23.10
C GLU A 2 3.13 26.14 -21.84
N ASP A 3 1.82 26.07 -22.06
CA ASP A 3 0.83 25.70 -21.06
C ASP A 3 1.20 24.29 -20.60
N ALA A 4 1.75 24.17 -19.39
CA ALA A 4 2.02 22.87 -18.79
C ALA A 4 0.65 22.23 -18.59
N THR A 5 0.26 21.39 -19.55
CA THR A 5 -1.01 20.68 -19.58
C THR A 5 -1.22 20.07 -18.21
N LEU A 6 -2.19 20.59 -17.47
CA LEU A 6 -2.56 20.09 -16.14
C LEU A 6 -2.80 18.58 -16.30
N VAL A 7 -1.89 17.79 -15.74
CA VAL A 7 -2.02 16.33 -15.68
C VAL A 7 -3.35 16.05 -15.02
N THR A 8 -4.23 15.34 -15.73
CA THR A 8 -5.57 15.04 -15.25
C THR A 8 -5.51 14.16 -14.00
N GLY A 9 -6.57 14.16 -13.18
CA GLY A 9 -6.65 13.29 -11.99
C GLY A 9 -6.41 11.82 -12.33
N ILE A 10 -6.92 11.37 -13.48
CA ILE A 10 -6.74 9.99 -13.95
C ILE A 10 -5.31 9.68 -14.42
N GLU A 11 -4.62 10.64 -15.03
CA GLU A 11 -3.21 10.47 -15.41
C GLU A 11 -2.31 10.40 -14.17
N THR A 12 -2.64 11.17 -13.13
CA THR A 12 -1.95 11.10 -11.84
C THR A 12 -2.13 9.73 -11.19
N HIS A 13 -3.36 9.19 -11.19
CA HIS A 13 -3.63 7.84 -10.69
C HIS A 13 -2.88 6.76 -11.48
N ARG A 14 -2.87 6.87 -12.82
CA ARG A 14 -2.12 5.93 -13.68
C ARG A 14 -0.61 5.99 -13.41
N PHE A 15 -0.08 7.17 -13.12
CA PHE A 15 1.32 7.35 -12.79
C PHE A 15 1.69 6.66 -11.48
N THR A 16 0.90 6.86 -10.42
CA THR A 16 1.12 6.20 -9.12
C THR A 16 0.93 4.69 -9.21
N ALA A 17 -0.07 4.23 -9.96
CA ALA A 17 -0.29 2.81 -10.25
C ALA A 17 0.90 2.16 -10.97
N GLY A 18 1.67 2.90 -11.77
CA GLY A 18 2.85 2.38 -12.46
C GLY A 18 3.92 1.85 -11.50
N TYR A 19 4.09 2.49 -10.35
CA TYR A 19 5.01 2.02 -9.31
C TYR A 19 4.54 0.69 -8.72
N ASP A 20 3.26 0.62 -8.33
CA ASP A 20 2.65 -0.57 -7.75
C ASP A 20 2.74 -1.76 -8.71
N LEU A 21 2.41 -1.55 -9.99
CA LEU A 21 2.49 -2.57 -11.03
C LEU A 21 3.92 -3.05 -11.27
N THR A 22 4.90 -2.16 -11.19
CA THR A 22 6.31 -2.53 -11.36
C THR A 22 6.77 -3.41 -10.19
N LEU A 23 6.50 -3.00 -8.95
CA LEU A 23 6.93 -3.74 -7.77
C LEU A 23 6.28 -5.12 -7.69
N LEU A 24 4.95 -5.18 -7.86
CA LEU A 24 4.19 -6.43 -7.83
C LEU A 24 4.52 -7.31 -9.05
N GLY A 25 4.75 -6.71 -10.22
CA GLY A 25 5.17 -7.43 -11.42
C GLY A 25 6.55 -8.08 -11.28
N LEU A 26 7.52 -7.37 -10.68
CA LEU A 26 8.85 -7.93 -10.39
C LEU A 26 8.78 -9.07 -9.36
N TYR A 27 7.94 -8.93 -8.34
CA TYR A 27 7.68 -10.02 -7.38
C TYR A 27 7.07 -11.24 -8.07
N LYS A 28 6.02 -11.05 -8.86
CA LYS A 28 5.38 -12.10 -9.66
C LYS A 28 6.36 -12.79 -10.62
N ALA A 29 7.28 -12.03 -11.22
CA ALA A 29 8.32 -12.56 -12.10
C ALA A 29 9.43 -13.33 -11.33
N GLY A 30 9.36 -13.40 -10.00
CA GLY A 30 10.35 -14.05 -9.15
C GLY A 30 11.66 -13.28 -9.02
N MET A 31 11.69 -12.02 -9.45
CA MET A 31 12.87 -11.15 -9.41
C MET A 31 13.08 -10.50 -8.03
N LEU A 32 12.05 -10.51 -7.18
CA LEU A 32 12.11 -10.06 -5.79
C LEU A 32 11.69 -11.21 -4.87
N ARG A 33 12.42 -11.45 -3.77
CA ARG A 33 12.05 -12.39 -2.69
C ARG A 33 12.65 -11.98 -1.34
N PRO A 34 11.94 -12.09 -0.22
CA PRO A 34 10.48 -11.98 -0.04
C PRO A 34 10.00 -10.53 -0.19
N CYS A 35 8.75 -10.32 -0.63
CA CYS A 35 8.19 -8.98 -0.88
C CYS A 35 7.28 -8.55 0.28
N VAL A 36 7.87 -7.92 1.29
CA VAL A 36 7.12 -7.11 2.24
C VAL A 36 6.97 -5.73 1.61
N VAL A 37 5.73 -5.34 1.32
CA VAL A 37 5.43 -4.03 0.73
C VAL A 37 4.67 -3.17 1.73
N ASP A 38 4.91 -1.87 1.71
CA ASP A 38 4.05 -0.92 2.41
C ASP A 38 2.64 -0.91 1.77
N ARG A 39 1.67 -0.25 2.40
CA ARG A 39 0.27 -0.11 1.96
C ARG A 39 0.06 0.71 0.67
N GLY A 40 1.08 0.79 -0.20
CA GLY A 40 1.21 1.74 -1.32
C GLY A 40 -0.02 1.82 -2.24
N PHE A 41 -0.40 0.72 -2.88
CA PHE A 41 -1.53 0.74 -3.82
C PHE A 41 -2.87 1.08 -3.14
N LEU A 42 -3.08 0.61 -1.90
CA LEU A 42 -4.29 0.93 -1.13
C LEU A 42 -4.31 2.42 -0.77
N SER A 43 -3.19 2.97 -0.31
CA SER A 43 -3.07 4.40 -0.03
C SER A 43 -3.27 5.25 -1.29
N ASN A 44 -2.75 4.83 -2.45
CA ASN A 44 -2.97 5.52 -3.72
C ASN A 44 -4.46 5.53 -4.10
N VAL A 45 -5.13 4.39 -4.02
CA VAL A 45 -6.58 4.27 -4.28
C VAL A 45 -7.40 5.18 -3.36
N VAL A 46 -7.16 5.10 -2.06
CA VAL A 46 -7.91 5.89 -1.06
C VAL A 46 -7.65 7.38 -1.27
N PHE A 47 -6.40 7.78 -1.49
CA PHE A 47 -6.04 9.18 -1.67
C PHE A 47 -6.64 9.75 -2.96
N ASP A 48 -6.56 9.03 -4.07
CA ASP A 48 -7.12 9.49 -5.34
C ASP A 48 -8.65 9.59 -5.30
N LEU A 49 -9.34 8.71 -4.55
CA LEU A 49 -10.78 8.84 -4.28
C LEU A 49 -11.11 10.04 -3.42
N MET A 50 -10.33 10.28 -2.36
CA MET A 50 -10.56 11.42 -1.46
C MET A 50 -10.33 12.77 -2.17
N GLN A 51 -9.51 12.78 -3.21
CA GLN A 51 -9.21 13.96 -4.03
C GLN A 51 -10.08 14.05 -5.30
N ASP A 52 -11.11 13.20 -5.42
CA ASP A 52 -12.00 13.12 -6.59
C ASP A 52 -11.25 12.96 -7.93
N ARG A 53 -10.06 12.33 -7.90
CA ARG A 53 -9.23 12.06 -9.08
C ARG A 53 -9.70 10.83 -9.85
N ILE A 54 -10.33 9.90 -9.15
CA ILE A 54 -10.95 8.68 -9.68
C ILE A 54 -12.33 8.48 -9.05
N SER A 55 -13.20 7.74 -9.74
CA SER A 55 -14.49 7.28 -9.21
C SER A 55 -14.33 5.99 -8.40
N GLU A 56 -15.33 5.66 -7.56
CA GLU A 56 -15.36 4.38 -6.86
C GLU A 56 -15.29 3.18 -7.82
N GLN A 57 -15.96 3.26 -8.97
CA GLN A 57 -15.92 2.21 -9.99
C GLN A 57 -14.49 2.01 -10.54
N GLN A 58 -13.73 3.09 -10.72
CA GLN A 58 -12.35 3.02 -11.18
C GLN A 58 -11.43 2.42 -10.11
N ALA A 59 -11.62 2.82 -8.84
CA ALA A 59 -10.88 2.26 -7.71
C ALA A 59 -11.13 0.76 -7.55
N GLU A 60 -12.39 0.32 -7.54
CA GLU A 60 -12.74 -1.11 -7.50
C GLU A 60 -12.19 -1.87 -8.71
N GLY A 61 -12.27 -1.25 -9.90
CA GLY A 61 -11.71 -1.80 -11.13
C GLY A 61 -10.20 -2.03 -11.04
N TYR A 62 -9.46 -1.11 -10.42
CA TYR A 62 -8.02 -1.25 -10.22
C TYR A 62 -7.67 -2.39 -9.24
N VAL A 63 -8.35 -2.49 -8.10
CA VAL A 63 -8.12 -3.60 -7.15
C VAL A 63 -8.45 -4.96 -7.78
N ARG A 64 -9.57 -5.04 -8.53
CA ARG A 64 -9.92 -6.24 -9.31
C ARG A 64 -8.90 -6.57 -10.40
N PHE A 65 -8.35 -5.55 -11.06
CA PHE A 65 -7.29 -5.74 -12.04
C PHE A 65 -6.06 -6.38 -11.38
N LEU A 66 -5.59 -5.87 -10.24
CA LEU A 66 -4.44 -6.42 -9.53
C LEU A 66 -4.66 -7.89 -9.13
N ALA A 67 -5.82 -8.20 -8.55
CA ALA A 67 -6.16 -9.57 -8.14
C ALA A 67 -6.29 -10.52 -9.36
N SER A 68 -7.03 -10.12 -10.40
CA SER A 68 -7.24 -10.96 -11.60
C SER A 68 -5.97 -11.26 -12.40
N HIS A 69 -4.90 -10.50 -12.17
CA HIS A 69 -3.59 -10.72 -12.78
C HIS A 69 -2.59 -11.37 -11.82
N ASP A 70 -3.04 -11.98 -10.72
CA ASP A 70 -2.21 -12.61 -9.68
C ASP A 70 -1.13 -11.68 -9.09
N LEU A 71 -1.31 -10.35 -9.16
CA LEU A 71 -0.31 -9.39 -8.69
C LEU A 71 -0.27 -9.28 -7.16
N LEU A 72 -1.34 -9.70 -6.49
CA LEU A 72 -1.47 -9.66 -5.02
C LEU A 72 -1.17 -11.02 -4.36
N ARG A 73 -0.89 -12.04 -5.18
CA ARG A 73 -0.78 -13.43 -4.71
C ARG A 73 0.45 -13.62 -3.82
N ASN A 74 0.25 -14.15 -2.61
CA ASN A 74 1.29 -14.35 -1.61
C ASN A 74 2.12 -13.07 -1.32
N VAL A 75 1.49 -11.90 -1.38
CA VAL A 75 2.11 -10.63 -0.98
C VAL A 75 1.80 -10.41 0.49
N THR A 76 2.80 -10.00 1.26
CA THR A 76 2.58 -9.50 2.62
C THR A 76 2.67 -7.99 2.60
N MET A 77 1.56 -7.33 2.88
CA MET A 77 1.50 -5.89 3.06
C MET A 77 1.62 -5.56 4.54
N LEU A 78 2.50 -4.62 4.85
CA LEU A 78 2.68 -4.12 6.21
C LEU A 78 2.17 -2.69 6.32
N HIS A 79 1.21 -2.50 7.21
CA HIS A 79 0.67 -1.22 7.62
C HIS A 79 1.33 -0.80 8.93
N VAL A 80 2.26 0.16 8.86
CA VAL A 80 2.92 0.68 10.05
C VAL A 80 2.07 1.78 10.69
N LEU A 81 1.65 1.55 11.92
CA LEU A 81 0.92 2.50 12.77
C LEU A 81 1.91 3.17 13.72
N GLY A 82 2.18 4.46 13.52
CA GLY A 82 2.95 5.23 14.48
C GLY A 82 2.16 5.49 15.77
N ARG A 83 2.85 5.56 16.92
CA ARG A 83 2.26 6.20 18.11
C ARG A 83 1.89 7.64 17.74
N ASP A 84 0.66 8.06 18.05
CA ASP A 84 0.27 9.47 17.98
C ASP A 84 1.15 10.26 18.96
N ILE A 85 2.24 10.83 18.44
CA ILE A 85 3.01 11.86 19.16
C ILE A 85 2.19 13.14 19.00
N PRO A 86 1.90 13.91 20.06
CA PRO A 86 1.33 15.24 19.95
C PRO A 86 2.38 16.18 19.32
N ASP A 87 2.55 16.04 18.01
CA ASP A 87 3.42 16.80 17.13
C ASP A 87 2.58 17.12 15.88
N GLU A 88 2.67 18.35 15.39
CA GLU A 88 2.00 18.81 14.17
C GLU A 88 2.47 18.05 12.91
N ARG A 89 3.51 17.22 13.03
CA ARG A 89 4.16 16.47 11.94
C ARG A 89 3.82 14.97 11.89
N ASN A 90 2.70 14.53 12.48
CA ASN A 90 2.30 13.14 12.34
C ASN A 90 2.01 12.80 10.86
N LYS A 91 2.88 12.00 10.25
CA LYS A 91 2.85 11.60 8.83
C LYS A 91 1.53 10.96 8.40
N ASP A 92 0.81 10.34 9.34
CA ASP A 92 -0.47 9.68 9.08
C ASP A 92 -1.68 10.59 9.37
N ARG A 93 -1.48 11.73 10.05
CA ARG A 93 -2.47 12.81 10.14
C ARG A 93 -2.19 13.87 9.11
N TRP A 94 -2.59 13.59 7.88
CA TRP A 94 -2.70 14.64 6.87
C TRP A 94 -3.82 15.57 7.34
N ALA A 95 -3.48 16.75 7.87
CA ALA A 95 -4.44 17.67 8.50
C ALA A 95 -5.63 18.07 7.59
N PHE A 96 -5.52 17.84 6.27
CA PHE A 96 -6.57 18.06 5.29
C PHE A 96 -7.38 16.82 4.92
N LEU A 97 -6.93 15.60 5.27
CA LEU A 97 -7.70 14.38 5.05
C LEU A 97 -8.66 14.19 6.23
N GLU A 98 -9.96 14.08 5.91
CA GLU A 98 -10.97 13.67 6.87
C GLU A 98 -10.63 12.27 7.41
N ALA A 99 -9.95 12.20 8.55
CA ALA A 99 -9.42 10.96 9.11
C ALA A 99 -10.45 9.81 9.21
N PRO A 100 -11.74 10.06 9.58
CA PRO A 100 -12.76 9.01 9.57
C PRO A 100 -13.07 8.47 8.17
N ARG A 101 -13.09 9.33 7.15
CA ARG A 101 -13.35 8.95 5.76
C ARG A 101 -12.16 8.17 5.19
N TYR A 102 -10.93 8.57 5.50
CA TYR A 102 -9.74 7.82 5.11
C TYR A 102 -9.77 6.39 5.68
N ALA A 103 -10.02 6.25 6.99
CA ALA A 103 -10.04 4.96 7.65
C ALA A 103 -11.13 4.03 7.09
N SER A 104 -12.33 4.56 6.81
CA SER A 104 -13.42 3.77 6.25
C SER A 104 -13.15 3.32 4.81
N LEU A 105 -12.58 4.20 3.97
CA LEU A 105 -12.18 3.84 2.61
C LEU A 105 -11.05 2.82 2.61
N TYR A 106 -10.04 3.00 3.45
CA TYR A 106 -8.94 2.04 3.57
C TYR A 106 -9.45 0.66 3.98
N ALA A 107 -10.28 0.58 5.03
CA ALA A 107 -10.90 -0.68 5.46
C ALA A 107 -11.73 -1.34 4.35
N ARG A 108 -12.49 -0.57 3.58
CA ARG A 108 -13.28 -1.07 2.44
C ARG A 108 -12.39 -1.70 1.37
N TYR A 109 -11.35 -0.99 0.91
CA TYR A 109 -10.51 -1.49 -0.18
C TYR A 109 -9.54 -2.58 0.27
N ALA A 110 -9.10 -2.56 1.53
CA ALA A 110 -8.38 -3.67 2.15
C ALA A 110 -9.23 -4.95 2.17
N ALA A 111 -10.48 -4.85 2.64
CA ALA A 111 -11.40 -5.98 2.65
C ALA A 111 -11.69 -6.52 1.24
N LEU A 112 -11.90 -5.63 0.26
CA LEU A 112 -12.08 -6.01 -1.14
C LEU A 112 -10.85 -6.76 -1.69
N ALA A 113 -9.64 -6.27 -1.40
CA ALA A 113 -8.41 -6.91 -1.86
C ALA A 113 -8.24 -8.33 -1.28
N GLN A 114 -8.51 -8.51 0.02
CA GLN A 114 -8.46 -9.82 0.68
C GLN A 114 -9.58 -10.77 0.23
N GLU A 115 -10.77 -10.25 -0.07
CA GLU A 115 -11.87 -11.04 -0.64
C GLU A 115 -11.49 -11.60 -2.02
N LEU A 116 -10.86 -10.77 -2.85
CA LEU A 116 -10.46 -11.14 -4.21
C LEU A 116 -9.19 -11.99 -4.26
N GLU A 117 -8.28 -11.81 -3.32
CA GLU A 117 -7.04 -12.58 -3.20
C GLU A 117 -6.82 -13.00 -1.74
N PRO A 118 -7.35 -14.18 -1.33
CA PRO A 118 -7.23 -14.66 0.06
C PRO A 118 -5.79 -14.95 0.51
N SER A 119 -4.82 -15.06 -0.42
CA SER A 119 -3.39 -15.20 -0.05
C SER A 119 -2.68 -13.88 0.20
N LEU A 120 -3.36 -12.74 0.01
CA LEU A 120 -2.88 -11.42 0.40
C LEU A 120 -2.92 -11.30 1.93
N GLU A 121 -1.75 -11.12 2.53
CA GLU A 121 -1.63 -10.91 3.96
C GLU A 121 -1.55 -9.41 4.26
N LEU A 122 -2.44 -8.91 5.13
CA LEU A 122 -2.40 -7.53 5.61
C LEU A 122 -2.03 -7.55 7.10
N LEU A 123 -0.88 -6.98 7.44
CA LEU A 123 -0.37 -6.92 8.81
C LEU A 123 -0.36 -5.49 9.31
N ASP A 124 -0.99 -5.23 10.44
CA ASP A 124 -0.83 -3.97 11.17
C ASP A 124 0.33 -4.10 12.15
N PHE A 125 1.26 -3.13 12.13
CA PHE A 125 2.41 -3.08 13.02
C PHE A 125 2.45 -1.77 13.80
N GLN A 126 2.25 -1.84 15.12
CA GLN A 126 2.37 -0.69 16.01
C GLN A 126 3.84 -0.36 16.29
N ASN A 127 4.27 0.80 15.82
CA ASN A 127 5.60 1.36 16.01
C ASN A 127 5.56 2.48 17.05
N ASN A 128 6.20 2.25 18.19
CA ASN A 128 6.37 3.26 19.25
C ASN A 128 7.67 4.07 19.11
N PHE A 129 8.44 3.83 18.05
CA PHE A 129 9.76 4.42 17.80
C PHE A 129 10.77 4.15 18.93
N ASP A 130 10.71 2.93 19.49
CA ASP A 130 11.60 2.43 20.53
C ASP A 130 12.28 1.11 20.11
N ASP A 131 13.29 0.69 20.88
CA ASP A 131 14.04 -0.54 20.64
C ASP A 131 13.15 -1.79 20.70
N ASP A 132 12.11 -1.76 21.54
CA ASP A 132 11.13 -2.86 21.62
C ASP A 132 10.35 -3.01 20.31
N SER A 133 9.95 -1.91 19.68
CA SER A 133 9.29 -1.92 18.37
C SER A 133 10.24 -2.45 17.30
N TRP A 134 11.50 -2.01 17.31
CA TRP A 134 12.52 -2.58 16.42
C TRP A 134 12.65 -4.09 16.57
N GLN A 135 12.77 -4.60 17.80
CA GLN A 135 12.89 -6.03 18.04
C GLN A 135 11.65 -6.81 17.60
N ARG A 136 10.45 -6.29 17.85
CA ARG A 136 9.19 -6.90 17.37
C ARG A 136 9.13 -6.94 15.84
N PHE A 137 9.54 -5.87 15.16
CA PHE A 137 9.59 -5.83 13.69
C PHE A 137 10.57 -6.86 13.13
N MET A 138 11.76 -6.98 13.73
CA MET A 138 12.77 -7.95 13.31
C MET A 138 12.35 -9.40 13.55
N ASN A 139 11.49 -9.66 14.53
CA ASN A 139 10.93 -10.99 14.79
C ASN A 139 9.72 -11.31 13.90
N LEU A 140 9.09 -10.30 13.30
CA LEU A 140 7.87 -10.42 12.50
C LEU A 140 8.15 -11.10 11.16
N PHE A 141 9.30 -10.81 10.59
CA PHE A 141 9.81 -11.47 9.41
C PHE A 141 11.08 -12.17 9.86
N ASP A 142 11.12 -13.50 9.80
CA ASP A 142 12.33 -14.28 10.11
C ASP A 142 13.39 -14.04 9.02
N TRP A 143 14.00 -12.84 9.05
CA TRP A 143 14.98 -12.37 8.07
C TRP A 143 16.23 -13.27 8.03
N GLN A 144 16.40 -14.15 9.03
CA GLN A 144 17.54 -15.07 9.16
C GLN A 144 17.40 -16.35 8.31
N GLN A 145 16.30 -16.55 7.58
CA GLN A 145 16.13 -17.70 6.67
C GLN A 145 16.12 -17.33 5.19
N THR A 146 16.96 -16.38 4.76
CA THR A 146 17.42 -16.38 3.38
C THR A 146 18.62 -17.33 3.29
N PRO A 147 18.53 -18.50 2.64
CA PRO A 147 19.73 -19.23 2.29
C PRO A 147 20.53 -18.34 1.35
N ASN A 148 21.71 -17.93 1.81
CA ASN A 148 22.79 -17.51 0.92
C ASN A 148 23.05 -18.65 -0.07
N GLY A 149 22.42 -18.63 -1.23
CA GLY A 149 22.70 -19.58 -2.31
C GLY A 149 21.45 -20.14 -3.01
N ALA A 150 20.94 -19.38 -3.98
CA ALA A 150 20.40 -19.93 -5.21
C ALA A 150 20.47 -18.82 -6.27
N VAL A 151 21.57 -18.86 -7.04
CA VAL A 151 21.69 -18.22 -8.35
C VAL A 151 20.78 -18.96 -9.32
#